data_AF-A0A1X2HQZ7-F1
#
_entry.id   AF-A0A1X2HQZ7-F1
#
_cell.length_a   1.000
_cell.length_b   1.000
_cell.length_c   1.000
_cell.angle_alpha   90.00
_cell.angle_beta   90.00
_cell.angle_gamma   90.00
#
_symmetry.space_group_name_H-M   'P 1'
#
loop_
_entity.id
_entity.type
_entity.pdbx_description
1 polymer ?
#
loop_
_entity_poly.entity_id
_entity_poly.type
_entity_poly.pdbx_seq_one_letter_code
_entity_poly.pdbx_strand_id
1 'polypeptide(L)'
;RLYFHAPLSRGQTLAFCIHNALPDEHIIVYKFLTSNAKLGRLSVQQPIQSGERYFVRPSAGRMVAADHTEIMLFLNHVPTMHPDEVLKDKILVRWAVVQRHTQVDAWVQSLTENTRRKWLEMLVERWPDQVTVRETRLKIRFV
;
A
#
# COMPACT_ATOMS: atom_id res chain seq x y z
N ARG A 1 -10.03 7.84 4.74
CA ARG A 1 -9.99 6.95 5.95
C ARG A 1 -10.71 5.67 5.55
N LEU A 2 -10.33 4.52 6.11
CA LEU A 2 -10.88 3.21 5.77
C LEU A 2 -11.54 2.61 7.02
N TYR A 3 -12.70 1.98 6.87
CA TYR A 3 -13.53 1.52 7.98
C TYR A 3 -13.88 0.05 7.82
N PHE A 4 -13.48 -0.78 8.79
CA PHE A 4 -14.02 -2.12 8.97
C PHE A 4 -15.19 -2.07 9.94
N HIS A 5 -16.33 -2.57 9.52
CA HIS A 5 -17.55 -2.59 10.32
C HIS A 5 -17.74 -3.94 11.00
N ALA A 6 -18.14 -3.94 12.27
CA ALA A 6 -18.52 -5.14 12.99
C ALA A 6 -19.75 -5.85 12.33
N PRO A 7 -19.87 -7.18 12.47
CA PRO A 7 -18.93 -8.09 13.12
C PRO A 7 -17.65 -8.27 12.29
N LEU A 8 -16.50 -8.19 12.95
CA LEU A 8 -15.19 -8.31 12.28
C LEU A 8 -14.86 -9.77 12.02
N SER A 9 -14.44 -10.07 10.80
CA SER A 9 -14.04 -11.42 10.40
C SER A 9 -12.78 -11.43 9.55
N ARG A 10 -12.04 -12.53 9.62
CA ARG A 10 -10.90 -12.77 8.73
C ARG A 10 -11.39 -12.86 7.29
N GLY A 11 -10.72 -12.16 6.39
CA GLY A 11 -11.06 -12.06 4.98
C GLY A 11 -11.99 -10.90 4.64
N GLN A 12 -12.50 -10.16 5.64
CA GLN A 12 -13.27 -8.94 5.38
C GLN A 12 -12.46 -7.99 4.51
N THR A 13 -13.10 -7.44 3.47
CA THR A 13 -12.42 -6.70 2.40
C THR A 13 -13.00 -5.30 2.28
N LEU A 14 -12.13 -4.30 2.17
CA LEU A 14 -12.49 -2.94 1.78
C LEU A 14 -12.01 -2.70 0.35
N ALA A 15 -12.93 -2.31 -0.53
CA ALA A 15 -12.61 -1.84 -1.87
C ALA A 15 -12.52 -0.31 -1.87
N PHE A 16 -11.48 0.25 -2.49
CA PHE A 16 -11.33 1.67 -2.73
C PHE A 16 -10.47 1.92 -3.96
N CYS A 17 -10.58 3.09 -4.58
CA CYS A 17 -9.79 3.44 -5.75
C CYS A 17 -8.70 4.46 -5.41
N ILE A 18 -7.57 4.36 -6.09
CA ILE A 18 -6.59 5.44 -6.21
C ILE A 18 -6.66 5.98 -7.63
N HIS A 19 -6.60 7.31 -7.75
CA HIS A 19 -6.70 8.02 -9.03
C HIS A 19 -5.41 8.78 -9.30
N ASN A 20 -4.93 8.73 -10.54
CA ASN A 20 -3.88 9.63 -10.97
C ASN A 20 -4.50 10.98 -11.37
N ALA A 21 -4.36 11.98 -10.50
CA ALA A 21 -4.84 13.35 -10.71
C ALA A 21 -3.77 14.28 -11.31
N LEU A 22 -2.65 13.74 -11.81
CA LEU A 22 -1.61 14.51 -12.47
C LEU A 22 -1.95 14.70 -13.96
N PRO A 23 -1.34 15.71 -14.63
CA PRO A 23 -1.49 15.91 -16.07
C PRO A 23 -1.02 14.70 -16.90
N ASP A 24 -1.48 14.65 -18.15
CA ASP A 24 -1.25 13.57 -19.12
C ASP A 24 0.22 13.19 -19.38
N GLU A 25 1.12 14.10 -19.06
CA GLU A 25 2.56 13.95 -19.19
C GLU A 25 3.20 13.19 -18.01
N HIS A 26 2.41 12.68 -17.06
CA HIS A 26 2.93 12.06 -15.84
C HIS A 26 2.38 10.65 -15.59
N ILE A 27 3.27 9.77 -15.14
CA ILE A 27 2.98 8.43 -14.66
C ILE A 27 3.26 8.40 -13.16
N ILE A 28 2.42 7.68 -12.41
CA ILE A 28 2.66 7.38 -11.00
C ILE A 28 3.13 5.93 -10.88
N VAL A 29 4.25 5.69 -10.20
CA VAL A 29 4.64 4.37 -9.72
C VAL A 29 4.37 4.32 -8.22
N TYR A 30 3.63 3.32 -7.74
CA TYR A 30 3.19 3.25 -6.34
C TYR A 30 3.42 1.88 -5.70
N LYS A 31 3.50 1.88 -4.38
CA LYS A 31 3.62 0.70 -3.52
C LYS A 31 2.94 0.93 -2.18
N PHE A 32 2.12 -0.03 -1.77
CA PHE A 32 1.51 -0.10 -0.46
C PHE A 32 2.45 -0.79 0.54
N LEU A 33 2.54 -0.21 1.74
CA LEU A 33 3.18 -0.80 2.91
C LEU A 33 2.15 -0.86 4.05
N THR A 34 1.97 -2.03 4.62
CA THR A 34 1.08 -2.28 5.75
C THR A 34 1.90 -2.26 7.03
N SER A 35 1.50 -1.47 8.02
CA SER A 35 2.15 -1.54 9.33
C SER A 35 1.71 -2.81 10.06
N ASN A 36 2.65 -3.62 10.52
CA ASN A 36 2.38 -4.60 11.58
C ASN A 36 2.09 -3.82 12.86
N ALA A 37 0.82 -3.55 13.12
CA ALA A 37 0.40 -3.11 14.44
C ALA A 37 0.64 -4.29 15.38
N LYS A 38 1.77 -4.20 16.11
CA LYS A 38 2.27 -5.13 17.13
C LYS A 38 1.19 -6.13 17.58
N LEU A 39 1.23 -7.35 17.04
CA LEU A 39 0.61 -8.49 17.73
C LEU A 39 1.23 -8.52 19.13
N GLY A 40 0.37 -8.48 20.15
CA GLY A 40 0.71 -8.11 21.52
C GLY A 40 1.96 -8.80 22.05
N ARG A 41 2.73 -8.07 22.84
CA ARG A 41 3.75 -8.63 23.75
C ARG A 41 3.03 -9.42 24.84
N LEU A 42 2.54 -10.62 24.55
CA LEU A 42 2.09 -11.57 25.57
C LEU A 42 2.45 -12.99 25.14
N SER A 43 3.63 -13.41 25.59
CA SER A 43 4.04 -14.78 25.98
C SER A 43 5.44 -15.11 25.47
N VAL A 44 6.37 -15.18 26.42
CA VAL A 44 7.63 -15.90 26.29
C VAL A 44 7.25 -17.38 26.23
N GLN A 45 6.98 -17.95 25.03
CA GLN A 45 7.18 -19.39 24.74
C GLN A 45 6.68 -19.94 23.39
N GLN A 46 6.15 -19.16 22.44
CA GLN A 46 5.84 -19.73 21.12
C GLN A 46 6.28 -18.83 19.94
N PRO A 47 6.91 -19.40 18.89
CA PRO A 47 7.14 -18.70 17.64
C PRO A 47 5.82 -18.65 16.87
N ILE A 48 4.88 -17.83 17.33
CA ILE A 48 3.63 -17.60 16.61
C ILE A 48 3.99 -16.76 15.38
N GLN A 49 3.83 -17.37 14.21
CA GLN A 49 3.95 -16.74 12.89
C GLN A 49 3.38 -15.33 12.95
N SER A 50 4.25 -14.33 12.79
CA SER A 50 3.86 -12.91 12.73
C SER A 50 3.06 -12.68 11.45
N GLY A 51 1.78 -13.03 11.44
CA GLY A 51 0.91 -12.81 10.30
C GLY A 51 0.64 -11.32 10.12
N GLU A 52 0.84 -10.82 8.90
CA GLU A 52 0.46 -9.46 8.56
C GLU A 52 -1.04 -9.28 8.80
N ARG A 53 -1.43 -8.21 9.52
CA ARG A 53 -2.85 -7.92 9.81
C ARG A 53 -3.65 -7.63 8.55
N TYR A 54 -2.99 -7.09 7.54
CA TYR A 54 -3.59 -6.60 6.32
C TYR A 54 -2.85 -7.15 5.10
N PHE A 55 -3.61 -7.43 4.05
CA PHE A 55 -3.06 -7.64 2.70
C PHE A 55 -3.70 -6.66 1.73
N VAL A 56 -2.93 -6.17 0.77
CA VAL A 56 -3.40 -5.20 -0.24
C VAL A 56 -3.24 -5.81 -1.64
N ARG A 57 -4.27 -5.70 -2.49
CA ARG A 57 -4.21 -6.14 -3.89
C ARG A 57 -4.81 -5.08 -4.84
N PRO A 58 -4.07 -4.67 -5.89
CA PRO A 58 -2.63 -4.84 -6.05
C PRO A 58 -1.85 -4.07 -4.96
N SER A 59 -0.74 -4.64 -4.48
CA SER A 59 0.11 -3.98 -3.47
C SER A 59 1.08 -2.95 -4.06
N ALA A 60 1.21 -2.90 -5.38
CA ALA A 60 2.11 -2.01 -6.12
C ALA A 60 1.68 -2.00 -7.58
N GLY A 61 2.05 -0.95 -8.31
CA GLY A 61 1.75 -0.82 -9.73
C GLY A 61 2.19 0.51 -10.29
N ARG A 62 1.73 0.79 -11.51
CA ARG A 62 1.87 2.08 -12.17
C ARG A 62 0.51 2.55 -12.69
N MET A 63 0.31 3.85 -12.78
CA MET A 63 -0.89 4.48 -13.33
C MET A 63 -0.48 5.55 -14.33
N VAL A 64 -1.07 5.50 -15.52
CA VAL A 64 -1.00 6.61 -16.47
C VAL A 64 -1.99 7.71 -16.05
N ALA A 65 -1.98 8.86 -16.73
CA ALA A 65 -2.91 9.94 -16.38
C ALA A 65 -4.36 9.55 -16.65
N ALA A 66 -5.26 10.13 -15.84
CA ALA A 66 -6.69 9.80 -15.81
C ALA A 66 -7.03 8.32 -15.51
N ASP A 67 -6.02 7.49 -15.26
CA ASP A 67 -6.18 6.11 -14.85
C ASP A 67 -6.57 6.00 -13.38
N HIS A 68 -7.23 4.90 -13.04
CA HIS A 68 -7.51 4.53 -11.67
C HIS A 68 -7.23 3.05 -11.45
N THR A 69 -6.78 2.72 -10.26
CA THR A 69 -6.64 1.33 -9.84
C THR A 69 -7.59 1.06 -8.69
N GLU A 70 -8.43 0.03 -8.84
CA GLU A 70 -9.17 -0.55 -7.73
C GLU A 70 -8.23 -1.32 -6.80
N ILE A 71 -8.30 -0.99 -5.52
CA ILE A 71 -7.49 -1.57 -4.45
C ILE A 71 -8.42 -2.31 -3.49
N MET A 72 -8.12 -3.57 -3.26
CA MET A 72 -8.72 -4.38 -2.21
C MET A 72 -7.78 -4.46 -1.01
N LEU A 73 -8.28 -4.08 0.15
CA LEU A 73 -7.64 -4.24 1.44
C LEU A 73 -8.34 -5.34 2.25
N PHE A 74 -7.62 -6.42 2.50
CA PHE A 74 -8.10 -7.58 3.24
C PHE A 74 -7.67 -7.50 4.70
N LEU A 75 -8.60 -7.74 5.62
CA LEU A 75 -8.32 -7.98 7.04
C LEU A 75 -7.93 -9.46 7.21
N ASN A 76 -6.64 -9.74 7.36
CA ASN A 76 -6.17 -11.10 7.56
C ASN A 76 -6.25 -11.52 9.03
N HIS A 77 -6.04 -10.60 9.97
CA HIS A 77 -6.13 -10.89 11.41
C HIS A 77 -7.09 -9.90 12.07
N VAL A 78 -8.16 -10.42 12.65
CA VAL A 78 -9.11 -9.63 13.42
C VAL A 78 -8.43 -9.19 14.71
N PRO A 79 -8.39 -7.89 15.02
CA PRO A 79 -7.84 -7.45 16.29
C PRO A 79 -8.76 -7.84 17.45
N THR A 80 -8.18 -8.33 18.54
CA THR A 80 -8.84 -8.34 19.85
C THR A 80 -8.78 -6.93 20.41
N MET A 81 -9.93 -6.26 20.56
CA MET A 81 -10.01 -4.90 21.10
C MET A 81 -10.77 -4.90 22.43
N HIS A 82 -10.24 -4.21 23.43
CA HIS A 82 -11.02 -3.83 24.61
C HIS A 82 -11.99 -2.68 24.27
N PRO A 83 -13.11 -2.51 25.00
CA PRO A 83 -14.13 -1.50 24.70
C PRO A 83 -13.59 -0.07 24.56
N ASP A 84 -12.52 0.27 25.29
CA ASP A 84 -11.91 1.61 25.27
C ASP A 84 -10.67 1.72 24.36
N GLU A 85 -10.28 0.62 23.71
CA GLU A 85 -9.07 0.58 22.90
C GLU A 85 -9.34 1.04 21.46
N VAL A 86 -8.70 2.14 21.05
CA VAL A 86 -8.75 2.61 19.67
C VAL A 86 -7.45 2.25 18.95
N LEU A 87 -7.55 1.28 18.04
CA LEU A 87 -6.45 0.97 17.13
C LEU A 87 -6.15 2.14 16.19
N LYS A 88 -4.86 2.45 16.05
CA LYS A 88 -4.33 3.57 15.24
C LYS A 88 -3.62 3.05 13.98
N ASP A 89 -4.15 1.99 13.40
CA ASP A 89 -3.58 1.31 12.25
C ASP A 89 -3.56 2.22 11.01
N LYS A 90 -2.50 2.05 10.22
CA LYS A 90 -2.28 2.84 9.02
C LYS A 90 -1.74 1.95 7.91
N ILE A 91 -2.12 2.27 6.69
CA ILE A 91 -1.46 1.80 5.49
C ILE A 91 -0.76 2.99 4.87
N LEU A 92 0.45 2.78 4.41
CA LEU A 92 1.26 3.77 3.73
C LEU A 92 1.26 3.47 2.25
N VAL A 93 1.00 4.47 1.42
CA VAL A 93 1.23 4.42 -0.02
C VAL A 93 2.48 5.24 -0.28
N ARG A 94 3.56 4.59 -0.69
CA ARG A 94 4.74 5.25 -1.24
C ARG A 94 4.55 5.36 -2.74
N TRP A 95 4.84 6.52 -3.31
CA TRP A 95 4.67 6.72 -4.74
C TRP A 95 5.66 7.75 -5.27
N ALA A 96 5.96 7.66 -6.56
CA ALA A 96 6.81 8.59 -7.26
C ALA A 96 6.19 8.98 -8.60
N VAL A 97 6.53 10.18 -9.06
CA VAL A 97 6.09 10.71 -10.35
C VAL A 97 7.21 10.52 -11.36
N VAL A 98 6.86 10.07 -12.55
CA VAL A 98 7.75 9.95 -13.69
C VAL A 98 7.17 10.76 -14.84
N GLN A 99 7.97 11.67 -15.39
CA GLN A 99 7.59 12.43 -16.59
C GLN A 99 7.68 11.54 -17.82
N ARG A 100 6.64 11.57 -18.66
CA ARG A 100 6.56 10.81 -19.90
C ARG A 100 7.57 11.30 -20.94
N HIS A 101 7.89 10.43 -21.90
CA HIS A 101 8.83 10.72 -22.98
C HIS A 101 10.26 11.00 -22.50
N THR A 102 10.59 10.55 -21.28
CA THR A 102 11.93 10.59 -20.71
C THR A 102 12.57 9.21 -20.73
N GLN A 103 13.89 9.15 -20.46
CA GLN A 103 14.58 7.87 -20.27
C GLN A 103 14.04 7.09 -19.05
N VAL A 104 13.56 7.82 -18.03
CA VAL A 104 12.96 7.22 -16.84
C VAL A 104 11.64 6.53 -17.19
N ASP A 105 10.78 7.17 -17.98
CA ASP A 105 9.54 6.57 -18.51
C ASP A 105 9.85 5.33 -19.35
N ALA A 106 10.73 5.45 -20.34
CA ALA A 106 11.11 4.31 -21.18
C ALA A 106 11.61 3.11 -20.35
N TRP A 107 12.39 3.36 -19.30
CA TRP A 107 12.83 2.33 -18.38
C TRP A 107 11.66 1.73 -17.57
N VAL A 108 10.77 2.56 -17.00
CA VAL A 108 9.55 2.09 -16.29
C VAL A 108 8.67 1.23 -17.19
N GLN A 109 8.54 1.57 -18.48
CA GLN A 109 7.75 0.78 -19.44
C GLN A 109 8.36 -0.61 -19.69
N SER A 110 9.68 -0.74 -19.61
CA SER A 110 10.41 -2.00 -19.80
C SER A 110 10.37 -2.95 -18.59
N LEU A 111 9.88 -2.48 -17.44
CA LEU A 111 9.76 -3.30 -16.24
C LEU A 111 8.70 -4.40 -16.40
N THR A 112 8.99 -5.57 -15.88
CA THR A 112 8.13 -6.76 -15.96
C THR A 112 7.17 -6.85 -14.77
N GLU A 113 5.96 -7.34 -15.00
CA GLU A 113 4.92 -7.48 -13.94
C GLU A 113 5.36 -8.37 -12.76
N ASN A 114 6.22 -9.36 -12.99
CA ASN A 114 6.73 -10.23 -11.91
C ASN A 114 7.59 -9.48 -10.89
N THR A 115 8.17 -8.32 -11.25
CA THR A 115 8.97 -7.48 -10.36
C THR A 115 8.18 -6.30 -9.78
N ARG A 116 6.86 -6.22 -10.03
CA ARG A 116 6.01 -5.07 -9.67
C ARG A 116 6.14 -4.58 -8.24
N ARG A 117 6.33 -5.49 -7.29
CA ARG A 117 6.50 -5.14 -5.85
C ARG A 117 7.81 -4.41 -5.54
N LYS A 118 8.76 -4.39 -6.47
CA LYS A 118 10.08 -3.77 -6.35
C LYS A 118 10.27 -2.55 -7.24
N TRP A 119 9.32 -2.23 -8.12
CA TRP A 119 9.48 -1.16 -9.12
C TRP A 119 9.85 0.18 -8.48
N LEU A 120 9.19 0.56 -7.38
CA LEU A 120 9.48 1.83 -6.71
C LEU A 120 10.89 1.86 -6.12
N GLU A 121 11.34 0.76 -5.51
CA GLU A 121 12.71 0.65 -5.01
C GLU A 121 13.74 0.72 -6.13
N MET A 122 13.53 -0.05 -7.21
CA MET A 122 14.41 -0.07 -8.37
C MET A 122 14.48 1.31 -9.05
N LEU A 123 13.36 2.04 -9.10
CA LEU A 123 13.28 3.38 -9.68
C LEU A 123 14.16 4.36 -8.91
N VAL A 124 14.09 4.35 -7.57
CA VAL A 124 14.89 5.22 -6.70
C VAL A 124 16.37 4.84 -6.74
N GLU A 125 16.69 3.55 -6.78
CA GLU A 125 18.07 3.07 -6.87
C GLU A 125 18.70 3.48 -8.21
N ARG A 126 17.94 3.41 -9.30
CA ARG A 126 18.44 3.71 -10.65
C ARG A 126 18.51 5.21 -10.95
N TRP A 127 17.57 5.99 -10.41
CA TRP A 127 17.40 7.42 -10.73
C TRP A 127 17.25 8.28 -9.46
N PRO A 128 18.21 8.24 -8.51
CA PRO A 128 18.07 8.87 -7.20
C PRO A 128 17.88 10.39 -7.25
N ASP A 129 18.48 11.06 -8.24
CA ASP A 129 18.43 12.53 -8.38
C ASP A 129 17.24 13.03 -9.23
N GLN A 130 16.55 12.14 -9.93
CA GLN A 130 15.43 12.51 -10.82
C GLN A 130 14.07 12.13 -10.25
N VAL A 131 14.03 11.29 -9.21
CA VAL A 131 12.80 10.71 -8.69
C VAL A 131 12.67 10.98 -7.20
N THR A 132 11.61 11.71 -6.83
CA THR A 132 11.26 11.96 -5.44
C THR A 132 10.11 11.08 -4.99
N VAL A 133 10.34 10.27 -3.94
CA VAL A 133 9.28 9.46 -3.32
C VAL A 133 8.45 10.30 -2.36
N ARG A 134 7.14 10.24 -2.54
CA ARG A 134 6.13 10.81 -1.65
C ARG A 134 5.42 9.71 -0.89
N GLU A 135 4.84 10.08 0.23
CA GLU A 135 4.13 9.15 1.10
C GLU A 135 2.72 9.65 1.42
N THR A 136 1.75 8.74 1.43
CA THR A 136 0.37 9.03 1.77
C THR A 136 -0.14 8.00 2.78
N ARG A 137 -0.69 8.48 3.90
CA ARG A 137 -1.13 7.63 5.02
C ARG A 137 -2.64 7.46 5.01
N LEU A 138 -3.10 6.23 4.85
CA LEU A 138 -4.50 5.83 4.97
C LEU A 138 -4.74 5.28 6.38
N LYS A 139 -5.52 6.00 7.19
CA LYS A 139 -5.90 5.55 8.55
C LYS A 139 -7.01 4.51 8.46
N ILE A 140 -6.88 3.43 9.24
CA ILE A 140 -7.90 2.39 9.41
C ILE A 140 -8.64 2.61 10.72
N ARG A 141 -9.94 2.35 10.71
CA ARG A 141 -10.83 2.35 11.87
C ARG A 141 -11.64 1.07 11.89
N PHE A 142 -11.95 0.64 13.09
CA PHE A 142 -12.86 -0.46 13.39
C PHE A 142 -14.05 0.16 14.11
N VAL A 143 -15.24 -0.04 13.57
CA VAL A 143 -16.49 0.60 14.02
C VAL A 143 -17.62 -0.41 14.12
#